data_AF-A0AAV0CBF3-F1
#
_entry.id   AF-A0AAV0CBF3-F1
#
_cell.length_a   1.000
_cell.length_b   1.000
_cell.length_c   1.000
_cell.angle_alpha   90.00
_cell.angle_beta   90.00
_cell.angle_gamma   90.00
#
_symmetry.space_group_name_H-M   'P 1'
#
loop_
_entity.id
_entity.type
_entity.pdbx_description
1 polymer ?
#
loop_
_entity_poly.entity_id
_entity_poly.type
_entity_poly.pdbx_seq_one_letter_code
_entity_poly.pdbx_strand_id
1 'polypeptide(L)'
;MIVVSGYRAEEILEMTYQRLSTVVIGGSICIIISLVICPVWAGEDLQNLVAGNIDKLANSLEGFENAYFGCEEGNDNGVVIDKGSSKAVFYVNCCKSVLSTQASEESLAIFAWWEMCHVGVFRSTHLLKNYLKVGGLVRQCACQMQTLSTYLTSHDQPQAGIEFGRTIKQPCMLMCMESRKVLKELSSTIKSMTQPSPALQTHLQNTKAAMDDLQAAFQAASTVNARSNLLQILTTLTVASILSDLTNCIHDLASSVQELAEIAHFKKQSLNRGTTTVNPVEEEEDGTVMVAVVVVAASKDSPEIERLDVPKR
;
A
#
# COMPACT_ATOMS: atom_id res chain seq x y z
N MET A 1 -18.66 -74.10 22.57
CA MET A 1 -18.73 -72.61 22.50
C MET A 1 -17.36 -72.09 22.90
N ILE A 2 -16.55 -71.66 21.92
CA ILE A 2 -15.20 -71.14 22.18
C ILE A 2 -15.35 -69.66 22.52
N VAL A 3 -15.27 -69.33 23.80
CA VAL A 3 -15.22 -67.94 24.27
C VAL A 3 -13.78 -67.48 24.10
N VAL A 4 -13.46 -66.86 22.96
CA VAL A 4 -12.20 -66.16 22.75
C VAL A 4 -12.28 -64.87 23.58
N SER A 5 -11.78 -64.98 24.81
CA SER A 5 -11.77 -63.92 25.82
C SER A 5 -10.95 -62.72 25.36
N GLY A 6 -11.36 -61.51 25.77
CA GLY A 6 -10.91 -60.18 25.34
C GLY A 6 -9.42 -59.82 25.54
N TYR A 7 -8.55 -60.79 25.84
CA TYR A 7 -7.12 -60.58 26.05
C TYR A 7 -6.41 -60.00 24.81
N ARG A 8 -6.83 -60.40 23.59
CA ARG A 8 -6.29 -59.82 22.35
C ARG A 8 -6.81 -58.42 22.07
N ALA A 9 -8.00 -58.06 22.57
CA ALA A 9 -8.57 -56.74 22.34
C ALA A 9 -7.88 -55.68 23.18
N GLU A 10 -7.56 -55.99 24.45
CA GLU A 10 -6.78 -55.12 25.34
C GLU A 10 -5.35 -54.89 24.81
N GLU A 11 -4.68 -55.95 24.33
CA GLU A 11 -3.32 -55.86 23.76
C GLU A 11 -3.27 -55.03 22.46
N ILE A 12 -4.28 -55.14 21.57
CA ILE A 12 -4.39 -54.33 20.36
C ILE A 12 -4.67 -52.85 20.71
N LEU A 13 -5.46 -52.60 21.75
CA LEU A 13 -5.80 -51.26 22.22
C LEU A 13 -4.58 -50.57 22.81
N GLU A 14 -3.79 -51.27 23.63
CA GLU A 14 -2.56 -50.74 24.23
C GLU A 14 -1.48 -50.43 23.19
N MET A 15 -1.27 -51.32 22.21
CA MET A 15 -0.34 -51.07 21.10
C MET A 15 -0.77 -49.88 20.22
N THR A 16 -2.08 -49.71 19.99
CA THR A 16 -2.62 -48.59 19.22
C THR A 16 -2.49 -47.28 20.00
N TYR A 17 -2.77 -47.31 21.30
CA TYR A 17 -2.62 -46.16 22.20
C TYR A 17 -1.17 -45.67 22.23
N GLN A 18 -0.19 -46.57 22.30
CA GLN A 18 1.23 -46.21 22.33
C GLN A 18 1.69 -45.54 21.03
N ARG A 19 1.18 -45.98 19.88
CA ARG A 19 1.46 -45.33 18.59
C ARG A 19 0.81 -43.96 18.50
N LEU A 20 -0.45 -43.84 18.92
CA LEU A 20 -1.16 -42.57 18.93
C LEU A 20 -0.51 -41.57 19.90
N SER A 21 -0.13 -42.01 21.10
CA SER A 21 0.50 -41.14 22.10
C SER A 21 1.84 -40.62 21.62
N THR A 22 2.65 -41.44 20.97
CA THR A 22 3.92 -41.01 20.39
C THR A 22 3.73 -39.96 19.29
N VAL A 23 2.72 -40.14 18.43
CA VAL A 23 2.35 -39.14 17.39
C VAL A 23 1.87 -37.84 18.02
N VAL A 24 1.00 -37.91 19.04
CA VAL A 24 0.49 -36.75 19.77
C VAL A 24 1.63 -36.00 20.46
N ILE A 25 2.51 -36.71 21.16
CA ILE A 25 3.68 -36.11 21.86
C ILE A 25 4.62 -35.44 20.85
N GLY A 26 4.94 -36.12 19.75
CA GLY A 26 5.76 -35.53 18.69
C GLY A 26 5.14 -34.27 18.08
N GLY A 27 3.82 -34.29 17.83
CA GLY A 27 3.06 -33.13 17.37
C GLY A 27 3.07 -31.99 18.40
N SER A 28 2.84 -32.28 19.67
CA SER A 28 2.85 -31.30 20.76
C SER A 28 4.23 -30.66 20.92
N ILE A 29 5.31 -31.44 20.90
CA ILE A 29 6.68 -30.91 21.00
C ILE A 29 6.99 -29.98 19.82
N CYS A 30 6.60 -30.37 18.59
CA CYS A 30 6.78 -29.52 17.41
C CYS A 30 6.03 -28.18 17.54
N ILE A 31 4.78 -28.21 18.03
CA ILE A 31 3.99 -27.00 18.30
C ILE A 31 4.68 -26.13 19.36
N ILE A 32 5.10 -26.72 20.49
CA ILE A 32 5.76 -25.99 21.58
C ILE A 32 7.06 -25.33 21.09
N ILE A 33 7.89 -26.05 20.33
CA ILE A 33 9.13 -25.53 19.75
C ILE A 33 8.83 -24.35 18.82
N SER A 34 7.82 -24.48 17.96
CA SER A 34 7.41 -23.42 17.02
C SER A 34 6.86 -22.18 17.72
N LEU A 35 6.24 -22.32 18.89
CA LEU A 35 5.70 -21.20 19.66
C LEU A 35 6.76 -20.51 20.55
N VAL A 36 7.75 -21.26 21.06
CA VAL A 36 8.68 -20.75 22.08
C VAL A 36 10.03 -20.32 21.51
N ILE A 37 10.57 -21.01 20.49
CA ILE A 37 11.93 -20.78 20.00
C ILE A 37 11.96 -19.74 18.86
N CYS A 38 10.95 -19.74 17.98
CA CYS A 38 10.79 -18.76 16.91
C CYS A 38 9.31 -18.33 16.84
N PRO A 39 8.85 -17.39 17.69
CA PRO A 39 7.50 -16.86 17.53
C PRO A 39 7.35 -16.35 16.09
N VAL A 40 6.26 -16.71 15.44
CA VAL A 40 6.05 -16.52 13.99
C VAL A 40 5.83 -15.05 13.61
N TRP A 41 6.14 -14.04 14.43
CA TRP A 41 5.99 -12.58 14.14
C TRP A 41 4.92 -12.19 13.08
N ALA A 42 3.74 -12.81 13.18
CA ALA A 42 2.67 -12.67 12.20
C ALA A 42 2.06 -11.26 12.22
N GLY A 43 2.23 -10.53 13.31
CA GLY A 43 1.82 -9.12 13.40
C GLY A 43 2.61 -8.22 12.45
N GLU A 44 3.93 -8.40 12.37
CA GLU A 44 4.80 -7.63 11.47
C GLU A 44 4.58 -8.05 10.01
N ASP A 45 4.39 -9.35 9.77
CA ASP A 45 4.03 -9.84 8.44
C ASP A 45 2.67 -9.32 7.97
N LEU A 46 1.67 -9.21 8.86
CA LEU A 46 0.36 -8.63 8.53
C LEU A 46 0.50 -7.17 8.15
N GLN A 47 1.24 -6.39 8.95
CA GLN A 47 1.52 -4.99 8.67
C GLN A 47 2.22 -4.82 7.31
N ASN A 48 3.26 -5.61 7.05
CA ASN A 48 4.01 -5.59 5.80
C ASN A 48 3.13 -6.00 4.61
N LEU A 49 2.25 -6.99 4.79
CA LEU A 49 1.30 -7.42 3.78
C LEU A 49 0.30 -6.30 3.44
N VAL A 50 -0.29 -5.66 4.45
CA VAL A 50 -1.23 -4.54 4.26
C VAL A 50 -0.53 -3.36 3.56
N ALA A 51 0.65 -2.96 4.04
CA ALA A 51 1.43 -1.89 3.41
C ALA A 51 1.79 -2.23 1.95
N GLY A 52 2.23 -3.46 1.70
CA GLY A 52 2.55 -3.95 0.37
C GLY A 52 1.34 -3.97 -0.57
N ASN A 53 0.14 -4.28 -0.06
CA ASN A 53 -1.10 -4.24 -0.83
C ASN A 53 -1.50 -2.80 -1.22
N ILE A 54 -1.34 -1.83 -0.32
CA ILE A 54 -1.52 -0.41 -0.63
C ILE A 54 -0.52 0.03 -1.71
N ASP A 55 0.73 -0.41 -1.59
CA ASP A 55 1.80 -0.09 -2.55
C ASP A 55 1.51 -0.65 -3.95
N LYS A 56 1.00 -1.88 -4.02
CA LYS A 56 0.55 -2.50 -5.29
C LYS A 56 -0.59 -1.70 -5.91
N LEU A 57 -1.54 -1.21 -5.12
CA LEU A 57 -2.64 -0.37 -5.62
C LEU A 57 -2.11 0.96 -6.18
N ALA A 58 -1.13 1.58 -5.52
CA ALA A 58 -0.48 2.79 -6.02
C ALA A 58 0.24 2.54 -7.36
N ASN A 59 0.97 1.43 -7.47
CA ASN A 59 1.62 1.03 -8.72
C ASN A 59 0.61 0.69 -9.82
N SER A 60 -0.55 0.12 -9.46
CA SER A 60 -1.63 -0.13 -10.42
C SER A 60 -2.20 1.17 -10.98
N LEU A 61 -2.40 2.17 -10.12
CA LEU A 61 -2.90 3.49 -10.51
C LEU A 61 -1.90 4.23 -11.41
N GLU A 62 -0.61 4.10 -11.14
CA GLU A 62 0.46 4.60 -12.02
C GLU A 62 0.45 3.91 -13.39
N GLY A 63 0.23 2.59 -13.42
CA GLY A 63 0.07 1.83 -14.65
C GLY A 63 -1.12 2.31 -15.48
N PHE A 64 -2.26 2.52 -14.82
CA PHE A 64 -3.46 3.09 -15.43
C PHE A 64 -3.21 4.51 -15.97
N GLU A 65 -2.59 5.38 -15.17
CA GLU A 65 -2.28 6.77 -15.53
C GLU A 65 -1.46 6.81 -16.83
N ASN A 66 -0.41 5.99 -16.90
CA ASN A 66 0.44 5.89 -18.09
C ASN A 66 -0.28 5.29 -19.30
N ALA A 67 -1.12 4.28 -19.11
CA ALA A 67 -1.82 3.61 -20.20
C ALA A 67 -2.96 4.47 -20.79
N TYR A 68 -3.71 5.16 -19.93
CA TYR A 68 -4.89 5.92 -20.31
C TYR A 68 -4.57 7.38 -20.68
N PHE A 69 -3.59 8.01 -20.03
CA PHE A 69 -3.24 9.43 -20.28
C PHE A 69 -1.93 9.63 -21.05
N GLY A 70 -1.04 8.64 -21.10
CA GLY A 70 0.35 8.75 -21.61
C GLY A 70 0.55 8.97 -23.12
N CYS A 71 -0.49 9.33 -23.87
CA CYS A 71 -0.37 9.69 -25.28
C CYS A 71 -0.18 11.21 -25.47
N GLU A 72 0.94 11.78 -25.00
CA GLU A 72 1.46 13.08 -25.45
C GLU A 72 2.99 13.14 -25.27
N GLU A 73 3.75 12.36 -26.04
CA GLU A 73 5.13 12.75 -26.39
C GLU A 73 5.49 12.06 -27.71
N GLY A 74 5.50 12.86 -28.78
CA GLY A 74 5.91 12.40 -30.09
C GLY A 74 7.38 12.04 -30.07
N ASN A 75 7.67 10.76 -30.29
CA ASN A 75 8.87 10.40 -31.02
C ASN A 75 8.57 9.18 -31.90
N ASP A 76 8.41 9.48 -33.18
CA ASP A 76 8.37 8.54 -34.28
C ASP A 76 9.72 7.84 -34.34
N ASN A 77 9.82 6.67 -33.71
CA ASN A 77 10.92 5.73 -33.92
C ASN A 77 10.34 4.33 -33.76
N GLY A 78 10.08 3.72 -34.91
CA GLY A 78 9.52 2.38 -35.04
C GLY A 78 10.32 1.34 -34.27
N VAL A 79 9.82 1.01 -33.08
CA VAL A 79 9.88 -0.34 -32.55
C VAL A 79 8.50 -0.65 -32.01
N VAL A 80 7.73 -1.41 -32.78
CA VAL A 80 6.52 -2.08 -32.32
C VAL A 80 6.98 -3.15 -31.31
N ILE A 81 7.27 -2.73 -30.08
CA ILE A 81 7.25 -3.63 -28.95
C ILE A 81 5.90 -3.45 -28.29
N ASP A 82 5.23 -4.58 -28.14
CA ASP A 82 4.09 -4.93 -27.29
C ASP A 82 4.18 -4.41 -25.83
N LYS A 83 4.39 -3.09 -25.63
CA LYS A 83 4.58 -2.43 -24.33
C LYS A 83 3.24 -2.05 -23.68
N GLY A 84 2.19 -1.86 -24.48
CA GLY A 84 0.84 -1.56 -23.98
C GLY A 84 0.19 -2.77 -23.31
N SER A 85 0.28 -3.95 -23.94
CA SER A 85 -0.25 -5.21 -23.41
C SER A 85 0.45 -5.62 -22.10
N SER A 86 1.79 -5.56 -22.07
CA SER A 86 2.58 -5.94 -20.89
C SER A 86 2.30 -5.04 -19.66
N LYS A 87 2.16 -3.72 -19.85
CA LYS A 87 1.82 -2.80 -18.74
C LYS A 87 0.37 -2.95 -18.29
N ALA A 88 -0.57 -3.20 -19.20
CA ALA A 88 -1.96 -3.45 -18.87
C ALA A 88 -2.14 -4.74 -18.05
N VAL A 89 -1.47 -5.80 -18.47
CA VAL A 89 -1.40 -7.07 -17.74
C VAL A 89 -0.77 -6.87 -16.36
N PHE A 90 0.24 -6.01 -16.23
CA PHE A 90 0.92 -5.76 -14.96
C PHE A 90 -0.01 -5.15 -13.90
N TYR A 91 -0.70 -4.03 -14.19
CA TYR A 91 -1.53 -3.39 -13.17
C TYR A 91 -2.79 -4.19 -12.83
N VAL A 92 -3.35 -4.94 -13.79
CA VAL A 92 -4.44 -5.90 -13.54
C VAL A 92 -3.98 -7.01 -12.61
N ASN A 93 -2.78 -7.54 -12.82
CA ASN A 93 -2.23 -8.58 -11.98
C ASN A 93 -1.94 -8.08 -10.55
N CYS A 94 -1.49 -6.83 -10.41
CA CYS A 94 -1.34 -6.18 -9.11
C CYS A 94 -2.69 -6.13 -8.35
N CYS A 95 -3.79 -5.71 -8.99
CA CYS A 95 -5.13 -5.74 -8.39
C CYS A 95 -5.55 -7.15 -8.00
N LYS A 96 -5.38 -8.14 -8.90
CA LYS A 96 -5.72 -9.53 -8.62
C LYS A 96 -4.97 -10.08 -7.41
N SER A 97 -3.68 -9.75 -7.29
CA SER A 97 -2.87 -10.18 -6.15
C SER A 97 -3.38 -9.60 -4.83
N VAL A 98 -3.83 -8.34 -4.82
CA VAL A 98 -4.43 -7.69 -3.65
C VAL A 98 -5.78 -8.33 -3.30
N LEU A 99 -6.60 -8.68 -4.28
CA LEU A 99 -7.89 -9.33 -4.02
C LEU A 99 -7.74 -10.74 -3.45
N SER A 100 -6.62 -11.42 -3.73
CA SER A 100 -6.34 -12.75 -3.20
C SER A 100 -5.81 -12.78 -1.76
N THR A 101 -5.54 -11.63 -1.13
CA THR A 101 -4.90 -11.59 0.20
C THR A 101 -5.84 -11.77 1.38
N GLN A 102 -7.16 -11.86 1.19
CA GLN A 102 -8.12 -11.96 2.30
C GLN A 102 -7.82 -13.15 3.23
N ALA A 103 -7.63 -14.35 2.67
CA ALA A 103 -7.39 -15.55 3.48
C ALA A 103 -6.05 -15.48 4.22
N SER A 104 -5.03 -14.88 3.61
CA SER A 104 -3.75 -14.64 4.29
C SER A 104 -3.89 -13.57 5.39
N GLU A 105 -4.58 -12.46 5.14
CA GLU A 105 -4.80 -11.42 6.15
C GLU A 105 -5.53 -11.99 7.38
N GLU A 106 -6.56 -12.80 7.18
CA GLU A 106 -7.30 -13.46 8.25
C GLU A 106 -6.45 -14.49 9.00
N SER A 107 -5.64 -15.30 8.31
CA SER A 107 -4.78 -16.28 8.96
C SER A 107 -3.67 -15.60 9.77
N LEU A 108 -2.97 -14.62 9.19
CA LEU A 108 -1.96 -13.82 9.89
C LEU A 108 -2.58 -13.09 11.07
N ALA A 109 -3.82 -12.61 10.94
CA ALA A 109 -4.50 -11.99 12.06
C ALA A 109 -4.73 -12.97 13.21
N ILE A 110 -5.21 -14.18 12.92
CA ILE A 110 -5.35 -15.23 13.93
C ILE A 110 -3.99 -15.53 14.59
N PHE A 111 -2.90 -15.67 13.82
CA PHE A 111 -1.58 -15.93 14.40
C PHE A 111 -1.06 -14.76 15.26
N ALA A 112 -1.20 -13.52 14.79
CA ALA A 112 -0.81 -12.33 15.53
C ALA A 112 -1.59 -12.19 16.85
N TRP A 113 -2.86 -12.62 16.86
CA TRP A 113 -3.65 -12.68 18.09
C TRP A 113 -3.04 -13.64 19.12
N TRP A 114 -2.60 -14.83 18.71
CA TRP A 114 -1.94 -15.79 19.60
C TRP A 114 -0.61 -15.27 20.16
N GLU A 115 0.19 -14.60 19.32
CA GLU A 115 1.47 -14.00 19.73
C GLU A 115 1.29 -12.94 20.82
N MET A 116 0.28 -12.08 20.71
CA MET A 116 0.05 -11.01 21.67
C MET A 116 -0.57 -11.50 23.00
N CYS A 117 -1.31 -12.62 22.98
CA CYS A 117 -1.76 -13.28 24.21
C CYS A 117 -0.58 -13.79 25.06
N HIS A 118 0.51 -14.23 24.43
CA HIS A 118 1.72 -14.67 25.14
C HIS A 118 2.54 -13.51 25.72
N VAL A 119 2.50 -12.33 25.09
CA VAL A 119 3.26 -11.13 25.49
C VAL A 119 2.50 -10.26 26.52
N GLY A 120 1.28 -10.64 26.92
CA GLY A 120 0.52 -9.99 28.00
C GLY A 120 -0.14 -8.67 27.61
N VAL A 121 -0.22 -8.34 26.32
CA VAL A 121 -0.85 -7.12 25.81
C VAL A 121 -2.29 -7.42 25.38
N PHE A 122 -3.23 -7.40 26.34
CA PHE A 122 -4.68 -7.60 26.10
C PHE A 122 -5.35 -6.49 25.25
N ARG A 123 -4.61 -5.45 24.86
CA ARG A 123 -5.11 -4.31 24.05
C ARG A 123 -5.26 -4.64 22.55
N SER A 124 -4.95 -5.86 22.11
CA SER A 124 -4.68 -6.18 20.69
C SER A 124 -5.88 -6.56 19.81
N THR A 125 -7.05 -6.91 20.36
CA THR A 125 -8.22 -7.33 19.54
C THR A 125 -8.66 -6.21 18.60
N HIS A 126 -8.75 -5.00 19.14
CA HIS A 126 -9.20 -3.82 18.42
C HIS A 126 -8.16 -3.36 17.39
N LEU A 127 -6.88 -3.47 17.73
CA LEU A 127 -5.79 -3.15 16.81
C LEU A 127 -5.82 -4.05 15.56
N LEU A 128 -6.00 -5.35 15.77
CA LEU A 128 -6.02 -6.32 14.70
C LEU A 128 -7.26 -6.18 13.79
N LYS A 129 -8.41 -5.88 14.39
CA LYS A 129 -9.63 -5.52 13.65
C LYS A 129 -9.42 -4.30 12.76
N ASN A 130 -8.63 -3.32 13.20
CA ASN A 130 -8.33 -2.13 12.40
C ASN A 130 -7.42 -2.45 11.20
N TYR A 131 -6.43 -3.34 11.35
CA TYR A 131 -5.65 -3.84 10.20
C TYR A 131 -6.54 -4.58 9.19
N LEU A 132 -7.46 -5.43 9.66
CA LEU A 132 -8.42 -6.11 8.79
C LEU A 132 -9.39 -5.14 8.10
N LYS A 133 -9.82 -4.09 8.80
CA LYS A 133 -10.63 -2.99 8.22
C LYS A 133 -9.88 -2.28 7.10
N VAL A 134 -8.60 -1.95 7.32
CA VAL A 134 -7.73 -1.36 6.30
C VAL A 134 -7.58 -2.31 5.10
N GLY A 135 -7.27 -3.59 5.32
CA GLY A 135 -7.21 -4.60 4.25
C GLY A 135 -8.52 -4.71 3.45
N GLY A 136 -9.66 -4.62 4.15
CA GLY A 136 -11.01 -4.47 3.58
C GLY A 136 -11.12 -3.36 2.54
N LEU A 137 -10.75 -2.14 2.94
CA LEU A 137 -10.81 -0.96 2.08
C LEU A 137 -9.81 -1.04 0.93
N VAL A 138 -8.60 -1.56 1.16
CA VAL A 138 -7.60 -1.76 0.10
C VAL A 138 -8.14 -2.68 -1.01
N ARG A 139 -8.81 -3.78 -0.62
CA ARG A 139 -9.46 -4.68 -1.58
C ARG A 139 -10.65 -4.02 -2.28
N GLN A 140 -11.46 -3.22 -1.58
CA GLN A 140 -12.53 -2.44 -2.22
C GLN A 140 -11.97 -1.51 -3.29
N CYS A 141 -10.87 -0.82 -3.02
CA CYS A 141 -10.23 0.06 -3.99
C CYS A 141 -9.61 -0.76 -5.15
N ALA A 142 -9.05 -1.94 -4.88
CA ALA A 142 -8.58 -2.86 -5.91
C ALA A 142 -9.72 -3.37 -6.82
N CYS A 143 -10.92 -3.60 -6.28
CA CYS A 143 -12.11 -3.92 -7.07
C CYS A 143 -12.46 -2.78 -8.03
N GLN A 144 -12.49 -1.53 -7.55
CA GLN A 144 -12.77 -0.37 -8.41
C GLN A 144 -11.74 -0.22 -9.53
N MET A 145 -10.46 -0.41 -9.21
CA MET A 145 -9.38 -0.44 -10.21
C MET A 145 -9.55 -1.56 -11.24
N GLN A 146 -9.96 -2.76 -10.80
CA GLN A 146 -10.21 -3.88 -11.71
C GLN A 146 -11.41 -3.61 -12.62
N THR A 147 -12.48 -3.00 -12.10
CA THR A 147 -13.63 -2.55 -12.90
C THR A 147 -13.18 -1.55 -13.96
N LEU A 148 -12.38 -0.56 -13.57
CA LEU A 148 -11.81 0.43 -14.48
C LEU A 148 -10.99 -0.22 -15.59
N SER A 149 -10.13 -1.18 -15.24
CA SER A 149 -9.35 -1.91 -16.23
C SER A 149 -10.19 -2.72 -17.20
N THR A 150 -11.17 -3.47 -16.67
CA THR A 150 -12.02 -4.36 -17.47
C THR A 150 -12.85 -3.53 -18.45
N TYR A 151 -13.30 -2.35 -18.00
CA TYR A 151 -14.00 -1.40 -18.83
C TYR A 151 -13.12 -0.90 -19.99
N LEU A 152 -11.85 -0.58 -19.73
CA LEU A 152 -10.93 -0.12 -20.78
C LEU A 152 -10.49 -1.23 -21.74
N THR A 153 -10.29 -2.47 -21.28
CA THR A 153 -9.91 -3.59 -22.17
C THR A 153 -11.07 -4.04 -23.06
N SER A 154 -12.32 -3.87 -22.62
CA SER A 154 -13.50 -4.28 -23.40
C SER A 154 -13.95 -3.25 -24.44
N HIS A 155 -13.44 -2.02 -24.37
CA HIS A 155 -13.75 -0.95 -25.29
C HIS A 155 -12.49 -0.60 -26.10
N ASP A 156 -12.38 -1.11 -27.34
CA ASP A 156 -11.28 -0.76 -28.25
C ASP A 156 -11.07 0.75 -28.26
N GLN A 157 -9.84 1.18 -27.96
CA GLN A 157 -9.43 2.55 -27.68
C GLN A 157 -10.04 3.56 -28.65
N PRO A 158 -11.08 4.34 -28.23
CA PRO A 158 -11.61 5.38 -29.07
C PRO A 158 -10.66 6.57 -28.97
N GLN A 159 -10.09 6.99 -30.11
CA GLN A 159 -9.51 8.33 -30.21
C GLN A 159 -10.56 9.33 -29.69
N ALA A 160 -10.20 10.04 -28.63
CA ALA A 160 -11.09 10.89 -27.87
C ALA A 160 -11.81 11.89 -28.78
N GLY A 161 -13.12 12.05 -28.60
CA GLY A 161 -13.82 13.26 -29.02
C GLY A 161 -13.08 14.46 -28.43
N ILE A 162 -12.43 15.22 -29.30
CA ILE A 162 -11.24 16.03 -29.00
C ILE A 162 -11.47 17.06 -27.88
N GLU A 163 -12.70 17.55 -27.68
CA GLU A 163 -13.01 18.59 -26.69
C GLU A 163 -13.60 18.06 -25.38
N PHE A 164 -14.64 17.21 -25.42
CA PHE A 164 -15.26 16.65 -24.21
C PHE A 164 -14.27 15.82 -23.39
N GLY A 165 -13.49 15.00 -24.09
CA GLY A 165 -12.43 14.22 -23.47
C GLY A 165 -11.39 15.13 -22.81
N ARG A 166 -10.97 16.23 -23.46
CA ARG A 166 -9.91 17.11 -22.94
C ARG A 166 -10.30 17.80 -21.63
N THR A 167 -11.52 18.31 -21.51
CA THR A 167 -11.98 19.03 -20.31
C THR A 167 -12.09 18.12 -19.09
N ILE A 168 -12.50 16.86 -19.28
CA ILE A 168 -12.63 15.86 -18.19
C ILE A 168 -11.32 15.13 -17.90
N LYS A 169 -10.47 14.93 -18.93
CA LYS A 169 -9.18 14.23 -18.83
C LYS A 169 -8.28 14.85 -17.77
N GLN A 170 -8.21 16.18 -17.71
CA GLN A 170 -7.26 16.86 -16.83
C GLN A 170 -7.61 16.73 -15.33
N PRO A 171 -8.86 16.97 -14.89
CA PRO A 171 -9.29 16.62 -13.54
C PRO A 171 -9.06 15.15 -13.19
N CYS A 172 -9.40 14.21 -14.08
CA CYS A 172 -9.16 12.78 -13.84
C CYS A 172 -7.66 12.45 -13.67
N MET A 173 -6.79 13.03 -14.48
CA MET A 173 -5.34 12.83 -14.37
C MET A 173 -4.81 13.35 -13.03
N LEU A 174 -5.25 14.54 -12.60
CA LEU A 174 -4.90 15.08 -11.28
C LEU A 174 -5.40 14.19 -10.13
N MET A 175 -6.64 13.67 -10.22
CA MET A 175 -7.18 12.72 -9.25
C MET A 175 -6.32 11.46 -9.15
N CYS A 176 -5.93 10.85 -10.28
CA CYS A 176 -5.04 9.68 -10.29
C CYS A 176 -3.69 9.99 -9.63
N MET A 177 -3.05 11.08 -10.03
CA MET A 177 -1.74 11.48 -9.52
C MET A 177 -1.77 11.71 -8.00
N GLU A 178 -2.72 12.50 -7.51
CA GLU A 178 -2.80 12.82 -6.08
C GLU A 178 -3.24 11.60 -5.26
N SER A 179 -4.16 10.78 -5.77
CA SER A 179 -4.56 9.51 -5.14
C SER A 179 -3.38 8.53 -5.03
N ARG A 180 -2.51 8.47 -6.06
CA ARG A 180 -1.29 7.67 -6.03
C ARG A 180 -0.34 8.14 -4.93
N LYS A 181 -0.17 9.46 -4.78
CA LYS A 181 0.65 10.04 -3.70
C LYS A 181 0.08 9.71 -2.32
N VAL A 182 -1.25 9.83 -2.14
CA VAL A 182 -1.93 9.40 -0.91
C VAL A 182 -1.61 7.95 -0.59
N LEU A 183 -1.80 7.03 -1.54
CA LEU A 183 -1.52 5.60 -1.33
C LEU A 183 -0.06 5.33 -0.95
N LYS A 184 0.90 6.01 -1.59
CA LYS A 184 2.33 5.88 -1.25
C LYS A 184 2.64 6.36 0.17
N GLU A 185 2.08 7.49 0.58
CA GLU A 185 2.22 8.01 1.94
C GLU A 185 1.58 7.06 2.97
N LEU A 186 0.40 6.50 2.68
CA LEU A 186 -0.27 5.54 3.56
C LEU A 186 0.52 4.23 3.70
N SER A 187 1.05 3.70 2.59
CA SER A 187 1.90 2.50 2.62
C SER A 187 3.15 2.74 3.46
N SER A 188 3.83 3.88 3.25
CA SER A 188 5.00 4.29 4.02
C SER A 188 4.69 4.43 5.52
N THR A 189 3.56 5.07 5.85
CA THR A 189 3.06 5.25 7.22
C THR A 189 2.88 3.90 7.93
N ILE A 190 2.18 2.95 7.29
CA ILE A 190 1.97 1.62 7.86
C ILE A 190 3.29 0.87 7.98
N LYS A 191 4.13 0.87 6.94
CA LYS A 191 5.40 0.13 6.90
C LYS A 191 6.38 0.60 7.97
N SER A 192 6.46 1.90 8.20
CA SER A 192 7.39 2.50 9.18
C SER A 192 6.79 2.65 10.59
N MET A 193 5.49 2.37 10.76
CA MET A 193 4.73 2.66 11.99
C MET A 193 4.94 4.10 12.49
N THR A 194 5.02 5.06 11.57
CA THR A 194 5.15 6.48 11.92
C THR A 194 3.85 7.22 11.67
N GLN A 195 3.63 8.32 12.39
CA GLN A 195 2.48 9.18 12.16
C GLN A 195 2.45 9.69 10.71
N PRO A 196 1.25 9.85 10.11
CA PRO A 196 1.13 10.37 8.76
C PRO A 196 1.78 11.74 8.60
N SER A 197 2.49 11.92 7.48
CA SER A 197 3.08 13.22 7.11
C SER A 197 1.99 14.27 6.88
N PRO A 198 2.24 15.56 7.18
CA PRO A 198 1.35 16.65 6.80
C PRO A 198 1.03 16.68 5.30
N ALA A 199 1.93 16.16 4.45
CA ALA A 199 1.72 16.05 3.01
C ALA A 199 0.49 15.19 2.65
N LEU A 200 0.16 14.18 3.47
CA LEU A 200 -1.03 13.34 3.26
C LEU A 200 -2.30 14.20 3.22
N GLN A 201 -2.44 15.16 4.13
CA GLN A 201 -3.60 16.03 4.18
C GLN A 201 -3.69 16.96 2.97
N THR A 202 -2.53 17.45 2.51
CA THR A 202 -2.45 18.26 1.28
C THR A 202 -2.90 17.45 0.06
N HIS A 203 -2.42 16.20 -0.09
CA HIS A 203 -2.83 15.35 -1.20
C HIS A 203 -4.32 15.01 -1.16
N LEU A 204 -4.89 14.75 0.02
CA LEU A 204 -6.34 14.54 0.19
C LEU A 204 -7.16 15.78 -0.21
N GLN A 205 -6.72 16.97 0.19
CA GLN A 205 -7.37 18.22 -0.23
C GLN A 205 -7.29 18.41 -1.75
N ASN A 206 -6.14 18.13 -2.37
CA ASN A 206 -5.97 18.21 -3.81
C ASN A 206 -6.85 17.19 -4.55
N THR A 207 -7.00 15.96 -4.04
CA THR A 207 -7.91 14.97 -4.64
C THR A 207 -9.36 15.44 -4.59
N LYS A 208 -9.78 16.09 -3.50
CA LYS A 208 -11.12 16.65 -3.37
C LYS A 208 -11.35 17.81 -4.34
N ALA A 209 -10.39 18.74 -4.43
CA ALA A 209 -10.45 19.84 -5.38
C ALA A 209 -10.53 19.33 -6.83
N ALA A 210 -9.74 18.32 -7.19
CA ALA A 210 -9.80 17.72 -8.53
C ALA A 210 -11.14 17.02 -8.82
N MET A 211 -11.80 16.45 -7.79
CA MET A 211 -13.14 15.88 -7.91
C MET A 211 -14.21 16.97 -8.10
N ASP A 212 -14.09 18.08 -7.39
CA ASP A 212 -14.98 19.25 -7.56
C ASP A 212 -14.81 19.86 -8.97
N ASP A 213 -13.57 19.98 -9.45
CA ASP A 213 -13.25 20.43 -10.81
C ASP A 213 -13.82 19.47 -11.87
N LEU A 214 -13.73 18.17 -11.64
CA LEU A 214 -14.33 17.14 -12.50
C LEU A 214 -15.86 17.30 -12.56
N GLN A 215 -16.51 17.52 -11.42
CA GLN A 215 -17.95 17.75 -11.36
C GLN A 215 -18.34 19.04 -12.09
N ALA A 216 -17.59 20.12 -11.93
CA ALA A 216 -17.81 21.36 -12.65
C ALA A 216 -17.62 21.18 -14.15
N ALA A 217 -16.57 20.47 -14.57
CA ALA A 217 -16.32 20.10 -15.97
C ALA A 217 -17.48 19.30 -16.56
N PHE A 218 -18.06 18.36 -15.80
CA PHE A 218 -19.24 17.61 -16.24
C PHE A 218 -20.45 18.50 -16.48
N GLN A 219 -20.74 19.42 -15.55
CA GLN A 219 -21.87 20.34 -15.70
C GLN A 219 -21.68 21.26 -16.90
N ALA A 220 -20.48 21.83 -17.06
CA ALA A 220 -20.16 22.67 -18.20
C ALA A 220 -20.29 21.89 -19.53
N ALA A 221 -19.76 20.68 -19.60
CA ALA A 221 -19.76 19.88 -20.81
C ALA A 221 -21.15 19.33 -21.19
N SER A 222 -22.02 19.06 -20.20
CA SER A 222 -23.42 18.67 -20.41
C SER A 222 -24.25 19.75 -21.13
N THR A 223 -23.97 21.04 -20.84
CA THR A 223 -24.71 22.16 -21.45
C THR A 223 -24.32 22.46 -22.90
N VAL A 224 -23.10 22.12 -23.31
CA VAL A 224 -22.52 22.50 -24.62
C VAL A 224 -22.70 21.40 -25.67
N ASN A 225 -22.83 20.13 -25.25
CA ASN A 225 -22.52 19.00 -26.13
C ASN A 225 -23.73 18.10 -26.42
N ALA A 226 -24.73 18.62 -27.15
CA ALA A 226 -25.90 17.85 -27.60
C ALA A 226 -25.69 17.04 -28.90
N ARG A 227 -24.48 17.04 -29.49
CA ARG A 227 -24.23 16.53 -30.86
C ARG A 227 -23.03 15.59 -31.06
N SER A 228 -22.30 15.21 -30.01
CA SER A 228 -21.14 14.32 -30.15
C SER A 228 -21.46 12.84 -29.89
N ASN A 229 -20.52 11.96 -30.25
CA ASN A 229 -20.61 10.51 -30.14
C ASN A 229 -20.99 10.07 -28.70
N LEU A 230 -22.27 9.77 -28.48
CA LEU A 230 -22.82 9.36 -27.17
C LEU A 230 -22.02 8.24 -26.50
N LEU A 231 -21.49 7.31 -27.29
CA LEU A 231 -20.65 6.21 -26.81
C LEU A 231 -19.38 6.72 -26.11
N GLN A 232 -18.69 7.72 -26.68
CA GLN A 232 -17.44 8.27 -26.15
C GLN A 232 -17.67 9.14 -24.91
N ILE A 233 -18.79 9.89 -24.91
CA ILE A 233 -19.25 10.63 -23.73
C ILE A 233 -19.50 9.63 -22.60
N LEU A 234 -20.21 8.54 -22.89
CA LEU A 234 -20.52 7.49 -21.93
C LEU A 234 -19.23 6.86 -21.39
N THR A 235 -18.25 6.53 -22.23
CA THR A 235 -16.95 5.99 -21.80
C THR A 235 -16.20 6.92 -20.87
N THR A 236 -16.10 8.19 -21.24
CA THR A 236 -15.39 9.20 -20.43
C THR A 236 -16.09 9.41 -19.10
N LEU A 237 -17.43 9.45 -19.09
CA LEU A 237 -18.25 9.57 -17.89
C LEU A 237 -18.11 8.34 -16.97
N THR A 238 -18.14 7.13 -17.53
CA THR A 238 -17.96 5.89 -16.77
C THR A 238 -16.58 5.82 -16.13
N VAL A 239 -15.52 6.13 -16.89
CA VAL A 239 -14.14 6.19 -16.35
C VAL A 239 -14.04 7.17 -15.19
N ALA A 240 -14.58 8.38 -15.34
CA ALA A 240 -14.56 9.40 -14.32
C ALA A 240 -15.38 9.04 -13.07
N SER A 241 -16.54 8.37 -13.24
CA SER A 241 -17.36 7.86 -12.13
C SER A 241 -16.60 6.80 -11.33
N ILE A 242 -16.03 5.80 -12.00
CA ILE A 242 -15.25 4.75 -11.33
C ILE A 242 -14.03 5.36 -10.63
N LEU A 243 -13.38 6.35 -11.25
CA LEU A 243 -12.25 7.04 -10.64
C LEU A 243 -12.66 7.88 -9.42
N SER A 244 -13.85 8.47 -9.44
CA SER A 244 -14.43 9.16 -8.28
C SER A 244 -14.72 8.19 -7.14
N ASP A 245 -15.30 7.03 -7.44
CA ASP A 245 -15.56 5.96 -6.46
C ASP A 245 -14.25 5.41 -5.87
N LEU A 246 -13.22 5.22 -6.71
CA LEU A 246 -11.88 4.84 -6.27
C LEU A 246 -11.28 5.91 -5.34
N THR A 247 -11.40 7.19 -5.69
CA THR A 247 -10.87 8.30 -4.90
C THR A 247 -11.57 8.39 -3.54
N ASN A 248 -12.89 8.19 -3.48
CA ASN A 248 -13.64 8.13 -2.23
C ASN A 248 -13.19 6.94 -1.36
N CYS A 249 -13.02 5.76 -1.96
CA CYS A 249 -12.45 4.59 -1.28
C CYS A 249 -11.07 4.88 -0.66
N ILE A 250 -10.23 5.65 -1.36
CA ILE A 250 -8.90 6.06 -0.87
C ILE A 250 -9.01 7.04 0.32
N HIS A 251 -10.01 7.92 0.34
CA HIS A 251 -10.27 8.78 1.51
C HIS A 251 -10.72 7.98 2.73
N ASP A 252 -11.58 6.99 2.54
CA ASP A 252 -12.02 6.08 3.62
C ASP A 252 -10.82 5.27 4.15
N LEU A 253 -9.96 4.82 3.25
CA LEU A 253 -8.70 4.14 3.57
C LEU A 253 -7.78 5.06 4.39
N ALA A 254 -7.56 6.30 3.94
CA ALA A 254 -6.73 7.27 4.64
C ALA A 254 -7.24 7.53 6.07
N SER A 255 -8.55 7.71 6.23
CA SER A 255 -9.20 7.91 7.52
C SER A 255 -9.00 6.70 8.44
N SER A 256 -9.14 5.48 7.89
CA SER A 256 -8.95 4.24 8.66
C SER A 256 -7.49 4.01 9.07
N VAL A 257 -6.54 4.43 8.24
CA VAL A 257 -5.10 4.38 8.58
C VAL A 257 -4.72 5.41 9.62
N GLN A 258 -5.32 6.61 9.59
CA GLN A 258 -5.15 7.62 10.64
C GLN A 258 -5.68 7.10 11.99
N GLU A 259 -6.90 6.53 12.02
CA GLU A 259 -7.48 5.88 13.20
C GLU A 259 -6.57 4.76 13.73
N LEU A 260 -6.03 3.93 12.83
CA LEU A 260 -5.08 2.88 13.17
C LEU A 260 -3.80 3.45 13.80
N ALA A 261 -3.22 4.51 13.21
CA ALA A 261 -1.99 5.14 13.70
C ALA A 261 -2.16 5.75 15.11
N GLU A 262 -3.34 6.28 15.41
CA GLU A 262 -3.70 6.80 16.73
C GLU A 262 -3.81 5.68 17.76
N ILE A 263 -4.56 4.61 17.44
CA ILE A 263 -4.79 3.46 18.34
C ILE A 263 -3.49 2.68 18.58
N ALA A 264 -2.66 2.54 17.55
CA ALA A 264 -1.38 1.84 17.61
C ALA A 264 -0.25 2.69 18.21
N HIS A 265 -0.51 3.96 18.54
CA HIS A 265 0.50 4.92 19.01
C HIS A 265 1.74 5.00 18.10
N PHE A 266 1.52 5.16 16.80
CA PHE A 266 2.61 5.31 15.83
C PHE A 266 3.56 6.44 16.24
N LYS A 267 4.86 6.21 16.00
CA LYS A 267 5.92 7.14 16.41
C LYS A 267 5.80 8.43 15.62
N LYS A 268 5.98 9.58 16.27
CA LYS A 268 6.08 10.86 15.53
C LYS A 268 7.34 10.83 14.67
N GLN A 269 7.23 11.31 13.44
CA GLN A 269 8.38 11.44 12.57
C GLN A 269 9.36 12.44 13.19
N SER A 270 10.57 12.00 13.55
CA SER A 270 11.62 12.91 13.98
C SER A 270 12.01 13.74 12.76
N LEU A 271 11.59 15.00 12.72
CA LEU A 271 12.19 15.96 11.80
C LEU A 271 13.68 15.96 12.13
N ASN A 272 14.53 15.42 11.25
CA ASN A 272 15.97 15.70 11.30
C ASN A 272 16.14 17.17 10.92
N ARG A 273 15.75 18.05 11.84
CA ARG A 273 16.12 19.46 11.84
C ARG A 273 17.60 19.42 12.15
N GLY A 274 18.43 19.67 11.13
CA GLY A 274 19.88 19.79 11.29
C GLY A 274 20.17 20.55 12.57
N THR A 275 20.95 19.94 13.46
CA THR A 275 21.30 20.48 14.76
C THR A 275 22.03 21.80 14.55
N THR A 276 21.32 22.92 14.62
CA THR A 276 21.95 24.22 14.80
C THR A 276 22.28 24.31 16.29
N THR A 277 23.47 23.86 16.66
CA THR A 277 24.08 24.19 17.95
C THR A 277 24.43 25.68 17.92
N VAL A 278 23.57 26.49 18.55
CA VAL A 278 23.90 27.87 18.89
C VAL A 278 24.66 27.82 20.21
N ASN A 279 25.98 27.98 20.15
CA ASN A 279 26.76 28.26 21.36
C ASN A 279 26.61 29.75 21.70
N PRO A 280 26.36 30.13 22.96
CA PRO A 280 26.42 31.53 23.36
C PRO A 280 27.89 32.00 23.30
N VAL A 281 28.14 33.11 22.63
CA VAL A 281 29.44 33.79 22.61
C VAL A 281 29.47 34.76 23.78
N GLU A 282 30.54 34.71 24.58
CA GLU A 282 30.78 35.64 25.68
C GLU A 282 30.93 37.08 25.15
N GLU A 283 30.34 38.02 25.87
CA GLU A 283 30.33 39.45 25.55
C GLU A 283 31.73 40.06 25.74
N GLU A 284 32.25 40.75 24.72
CA GLU A 284 33.24 41.81 24.90
C GLU A 284 32.68 43.15 24.41
N GLU A 285 32.91 44.19 25.21
CA GLU A 285 32.50 45.57 25.00
C GLU A 285 33.06 46.15 23.69
N ASP A 286 32.21 46.32 22.67
CA ASP A 286 32.02 47.58 21.93
C ASP A 286 31.02 47.37 20.78
N GLY A 287 29.76 47.78 21.01
CA GLY A 287 28.87 48.40 20.02
C GLY A 287 28.43 47.71 18.73
N THR A 288 28.91 46.52 18.33
CA THR A 288 28.50 45.88 17.06
C THR A 288 28.25 44.38 17.19
N VAL A 289 26.99 43.95 17.06
CA VAL A 289 26.61 42.52 17.03
C VAL A 289 26.85 41.95 15.62
N MET A 290 27.93 41.19 15.43
CA MET A 290 28.08 40.30 14.26
C MET A 290 27.60 38.89 14.61
N VAL A 291 26.57 38.40 13.93
CA VAL A 291 26.14 36.99 14.02
C VAL A 291 26.91 36.19 12.98
N ALA A 292 27.93 35.45 13.42
CA ALA A 292 28.62 34.49 12.55
C ALA A 292 27.79 33.21 12.43
N VAL A 293 27.08 33.04 11.32
CA VAL A 293 26.40 31.78 10.98
C VAL A 293 27.37 30.90 10.19
N VAL A 294 27.95 29.89 10.84
CA VAL A 294 28.71 28.85 10.13
C VAL A 294 27.71 27.82 9.60
N VAL A 295 27.46 27.85 8.29
CA VAL A 295 26.69 26.82 7.60
C VAL A 295 27.64 25.70 7.20
N VAL A 296 27.60 24.57 7.92
CA VAL A 296 28.28 23.36 7.46
C VAL A 296 27.38 22.70 6.41
N ALA A 297 27.75 22.84 5.14
CA ALA A 297 27.12 22.11 4.05
C ALA A 297 27.52 20.62 4.13
N ALA A 298 26.55 19.72 4.09
CA ALA A 298 26.79 18.29 4.06
C ALA A 298 27.51 17.90 2.76
N SER A 299 28.74 17.39 2.88
CA SER A 299 29.48 16.82 1.74
C SER A 299 28.75 15.57 1.22
N LYS A 300 28.48 15.55 -0.09
CA LYS A 300 28.18 14.33 -0.83
C LYS A 300 29.53 13.71 -1.18
N ASP A 301 29.90 12.61 -0.53
CA ASP A 301 30.91 11.72 -1.08
C ASP A 301 30.49 10.26 -0.99
N SER A 302 30.45 9.67 -2.18
CA SER A 302 30.27 8.26 -2.49
C SER A 302 31.59 7.51 -2.24
N PRO A 303 31.62 6.27 -1.74
CA PRO A 303 32.87 5.55 -1.58
C PRO A 303 33.30 4.95 -2.92
N GLU A 304 34.37 5.49 -3.50
CA GLU A 304 35.11 4.88 -4.60
C GLU A 304 36.23 3.97 -4.06
N ILE A 305 36.45 2.88 -4.78
CA ILE A 305 37.20 1.67 -4.42
C ILE A 305 38.71 1.94 -4.39
N GLU A 306 39.38 1.72 -3.26
CA GLU A 306 40.84 1.75 -3.18
C GLU A 306 41.43 0.33 -3.29
N ARG A 307 42.16 0.09 -4.39
CA ARG A 307 42.93 -1.14 -4.64
C ARG A 307 44.20 -1.13 -3.80
N LEU A 308 44.38 -2.15 -2.97
CA LEU A 308 45.63 -2.40 -2.24
C LEU A 308 46.69 -2.97 -3.19
N ASP A 309 47.72 -2.18 -3.50
CA ASP A 309 48.99 -2.65 -4.07
C ASP A 309 49.92 -3.07 -2.92
N VAL A 310 50.35 -4.34 -2.92
CA VAL A 310 51.31 -4.89 -1.96
C VAL A 310 52.71 -4.87 -2.58
N PRO A 311 53.73 -4.28 -1.94
CA PRO A 311 55.09 -4.41 -2.41
C PRO A 311 55.74 -5.70 -1.87
N LYS A 312 56.47 -6.36 -2.77
CA LYS A 312 57.32 -7.53 -2.50
C LYS A 312 58.41 -7.20 -1.47
N ARG A 313 58.53 -8.04 -0.44
CA ARG A 313 59.80 -8.60 0.02
C ARG A 313 59.59 -9.89 0.78
#